data_AF-A0A2I0ESY3-F1
#
_entry.id   AF-A0A2I0ESY3-F1
#
_cell.length_a   1.000
_cell.length_b   1.000
_cell.length_c   1.000
_cell.angle_alpha   90.00
_cell.angle_beta   90.00
_cell.angle_gamma   90.00
#
_symmetry.space_group_name_H-M   'P 1'
#
loop_
_entity.id
_entity.type
_entity.pdbx_description
1 polymer ?
#
loop_
_entity_poly.entity_id
_entity_poly.type
_entity_poly.pdbx_seq_one_letter_code
_entity_poly.pdbx_strand_id
1 'polypeptide(L)'
;MKQNVTKRGTFMLLKNRLIRKRKELNITQTELAKRAGLTAPSISQYESGLRNPSYEAILKLANALSVSADYLISGSEASNDNSIDPIQSVLLKITQSLSTSQKEDVVFSVLSSLGQEKHFDFYSTDPKQYANHIYKSEFNEIFPISVSKLTEKFNVRVIKGDLNEEADAILFKKSKVIIVDSRLELETRINFAITTLVGHLVIPWHIKDTYHLRKFGTSTLLTDKTETIEATQFSTNLLTPPLELEKDFSIYKEKNVSLEELKKLAEEKYHVSLTNLCNRLVELHSDRFVVVTSDEDGIKKPFSSGITLKEKGTLLDERSKAFELLKYSTKEEEFKEGLVKANAWINNVSDEETVYESSVYSRKYNSVLTLITKSNR
;
A
#
# COMPACT_ATOMS: atom_id res chain seq x y z
N MET A 1 -26.45 -7.22 32.00
CA MET A 1 -26.23 -5.92 31.34
C MET A 1 -24.79 -5.51 31.55
N LYS A 2 -23.92 -5.73 30.55
CA LYS A 2 -22.54 -5.25 30.51
C LYS A 2 -22.42 -4.39 29.26
N GLN A 3 -21.99 -3.14 29.43
CA GLN A 3 -21.85 -2.17 28.35
C GLN A 3 -20.68 -2.56 27.44
N ASN A 4 -20.94 -2.54 26.14
CA ASN A 4 -19.97 -2.69 25.06
C ASN A 4 -19.07 -1.46 25.00
N VAL A 5 -17.77 -1.65 25.24
CA VAL A 5 -16.74 -0.66 24.90
C VAL A 5 -16.15 -1.06 23.55
N THR A 6 -16.55 -0.32 22.52
CA THR A 6 -16.15 -0.49 21.12
C THR A 6 -14.69 -0.06 20.92
N LYS A 7 -13.78 -1.03 20.68
CA LYS A 7 -12.40 -0.78 20.21
C LYS A 7 -12.42 -0.21 18.77
N ARG A 8 -12.46 1.11 18.64
CA ARG A 8 -12.11 1.85 17.40
C ARG A 8 -10.81 2.62 17.65
N GLY A 9 -9.69 2.02 17.27
CA GLY A 9 -8.38 2.69 17.21
C GLY A 9 -7.76 2.46 15.83
N THR A 10 -8.39 3.00 14.79
CA THR A 10 -7.94 2.90 13.39
C THR A 10 -6.73 3.81 13.17
N PHE A 11 -5.65 3.27 12.57
CA PHE A 11 -4.47 4.02 12.12
C PHE A 11 -4.87 5.21 11.22
N MET A 12 -4.58 6.44 11.65
CA MET A 12 -4.87 7.70 10.94
C MET A 12 -3.63 8.19 10.18
N LEU A 13 -3.76 8.79 8.98
CA LEU A 13 -2.64 9.48 8.31
C LEU A 13 -2.09 10.66 9.16
N LEU A 14 -0.83 11.09 8.96
CA LEU A 14 -0.21 12.21 9.71
C LEU A 14 -1.10 13.45 9.72
N LYS A 15 -1.67 13.83 8.57
CA LYS A 15 -2.61 14.96 8.46
C LYS A 15 -3.83 14.82 9.38
N ASN A 16 -4.37 13.61 9.48
CA ASN A 16 -5.54 13.32 10.32
C ASN A 16 -5.15 13.39 11.80
N ARG A 17 -3.95 12.92 12.17
CA ARG A 17 -3.42 12.99 13.55
C ARG A 17 -3.12 14.43 13.97
N LEU A 18 -2.59 15.22 13.03
CA LEU A 18 -2.35 16.65 13.19
C LEU A 18 -3.66 17.42 13.44
N ILE A 19 -4.65 17.24 12.55
CA ILE A 19 -5.98 17.83 12.69
C ILE A 19 -6.63 17.41 14.00
N ARG A 20 -6.57 16.12 14.33
CA ARG A 20 -7.15 15.55 15.55
C ARG A 20 -6.57 16.22 16.79
N LYS A 21 -5.25 16.23 16.96
CA LYS A 21 -4.61 16.85 18.13
C LYS A 21 -4.85 18.35 18.22
N ARG A 22 -4.82 19.06 17.09
CA ARG A 22 -5.15 20.49 17.06
C ARG A 22 -6.58 20.75 17.56
N LYS A 23 -7.55 19.94 17.12
CA LYS A 23 -8.94 20.03 17.56
C LYS A 23 -9.11 19.64 19.03
N GLU A 24 -8.40 18.62 19.51
CA GLU A 24 -8.40 18.24 20.94
C GLU A 24 -7.89 19.38 21.85
N LEU A 25 -6.90 20.15 21.38
CA LEU A 25 -6.39 21.33 22.08
C LEU A 25 -7.24 22.59 21.88
N ASN A 26 -8.33 22.53 21.11
CA ASN A 26 -9.20 23.67 20.78
C ASN A 26 -8.48 24.89 20.20
N ILE A 27 -7.43 24.68 19.40
CA ILE A 27 -6.66 25.77 18.77
C ILE A 27 -6.92 25.88 17.26
N THR A 28 -6.80 27.09 16.71
CA THR A 28 -6.93 27.34 15.25
C THR A 28 -5.66 26.95 14.50
N GLN A 29 -5.71 26.84 13.17
CA GLN A 29 -4.52 26.60 12.35
C GLN A 29 -3.49 27.73 12.51
N THR A 30 -3.95 28.98 12.61
CA THR A 30 -3.11 30.16 12.85
C THR A 30 -2.42 30.09 14.21
N GLU A 31 -3.13 29.63 15.24
CA GLU A 31 -2.57 29.47 16.58
C GLU A 31 -1.54 28.32 16.63
N LEU A 32 -1.81 27.20 15.96
CA LEU A 32 -0.84 26.12 15.82
C LEU A 32 0.42 26.59 15.08
N ALA A 33 0.26 27.37 14.00
CA ALA A 33 1.37 27.94 13.26
C ALA A 33 2.27 28.80 14.16
N LYS A 34 1.64 29.69 14.96
CA LYS A 34 2.35 30.54 15.92
C LYS A 34 3.11 29.72 16.96
N ARG A 35 2.50 28.68 17.54
CA ARG A 35 3.13 27.80 18.53
C ARG A 35 4.29 26.98 17.96
N ALA A 36 4.18 26.53 16.72
CA ALA A 36 5.20 25.75 16.04
C ALA A 36 6.32 26.59 15.41
N GLY A 37 6.19 27.93 15.38
CA GLY A 37 7.12 28.79 14.64
C GLY A 37 7.05 28.55 13.13
N LEU A 38 5.86 28.25 12.62
CA LEU A 38 5.56 27.98 11.20
C LEU A 38 4.55 29.00 10.67
N THR A 39 4.31 29.03 9.36
CA THR A 39 3.30 29.92 8.76
C THR A 39 1.94 29.24 8.67
N ALA A 40 0.85 30.00 8.82
CA ALA A 40 -0.51 29.47 8.71
C ALA A 40 -0.80 28.75 7.37
N PRO A 41 -0.31 29.22 6.21
CA PRO A 41 -0.40 28.47 4.96
C PRO A 41 0.30 27.11 5.01
N SER A 42 1.43 27.00 5.71
CA SER A 42 2.14 25.71 5.85
C SER A 42 1.31 24.71 6.64
N ILE A 43 0.71 25.14 7.76
CA ILE A 43 -0.22 24.31 8.55
C ILE A 43 -1.42 23.89 7.70
N SER A 44 -2.01 24.81 6.94
CA SER A 44 -3.14 24.50 6.06
C SER A 44 -2.76 23.46 5.00
N GLN A 45 -1.56 23.55 4.41
CA GLN A 45 -1.07 22.57 3.43
C GLN A 45 -0.78 21.20 4.07
N TYR A 46 -0.33 21.17 5.33
CA TYR A 46 -0.12 19.93 6.08
C TYR A 46 -1.44 19.26 6.46
N GLU A 47 -2.42 20.03 6.93
CA GLU A 47 -3.74 19.51 7.30
C GLU A 47 -4.56 19.06 6.08
N SER A 48 -4.44 19.75 4.94
CA SER A 48 -5.08 19.31 3.69
C SER A 48 -4.38 18.11 3.06
N GLY A 49 -3.11 17.89 3.38
CA GLY A 49 -2.27 16.86 2.77
C GLY A 49 -1.69 17.25 1.41
N LEU A 50 -1.77 18.54 1.04
CA LEU A 50 -1.13 19.09 -0.16
C LEU A 50 0.40 19.08 -0.06
N ARG A 51 0.94 19.11 1.16
CA ARG A 51 2.37 19.08 1.43
C ARG A 51 2.65 18.23 2.65
N ASN A 52 3.68 17.41 2.59
CA ASN A 52 4.18 16.74 3.78
C ASN A 52 5.15 17.66 4.55
N PRO A 53 5.04 17.72 5.89
CA PRO A 53 6.00 18.48 6.69
C PRO A 53 7.39 17.83 6.60
N SER A 54 8.43 18.66 6.57
CA SER A 54 9.82 18.18 6.70
C SER A 54 10.04 17.61 8.11
N TYR A 55 11.12 16.85 8.29
CA TYR A 55 11.48 16.33 9.63
C TYR A 55 11.56 17.44 10.69
N GLU A 56 12.18 18.58 10.35
CA GLU A 56 12.26 19.74 11.23
C GLU A 56 10.87 20.31 11.56
N ALA A 57 9.98 20.40 10.56
CA ALA A 57 8.60 20.85 10.78
C ALA A 57 7.82 19.85 11.65
N ILE A 58 8.06 18.54 11.50
CA ILE A 58 7.44 17.50 12.35
C ILE A 58 7.88 17.68 13.81
N LEU A 59 9.16 17.91 14.09
CA LEU A 59 9.64 18.18 15.46
C LEU A 59 8.99 19.44 16.05
N LYS A 60 8.89 20.51 15.27
CA LYS A 60 8.23 21.76 15.66
C LYS A 60 6.73 21.56 15.97
N LEU A 61 6.03 20.81 15.12
CA LEU A 61 4.62 20.48 15.31
C LEU A 61 4.40 19.56 16.51
N ALA A 62 5.27 18.58 16.71
CA ALA A 62 5.23 17.66 17.86
C ALA A 62 5.34 18.43 19.18
N ASN A 63 6.31 19.35 19.27
CA ASN A 63 6.48 20.22 20.43
C ASN A 63 5.26 21.14 20.65
N ALA A 64 4.76 21.78 19.59
CA ALA A 64 3.61 22.68 19.67
C ALA A 64 2.29 21.99 20.09
N LEU A 65 2.17 20.69 19.80
CA LEU A 65 1.01 19.85 20.13
C LEU A 65 1.22 18.99 21.38
N SER A 66 2.39 19.09 22.01
CA SER A 66 2.79 18.28 23.18
C SER A 66 2.64 16.76 22.96
N VAL A 67 3.11 16.28 21.81
CA VAL A 67 3.13 14.87 21.42
C VAL A 67 4.53 14.48 20.92
N SER A 68 4.81 13.18 20.79
CA SER A 68 6.05 12.72 20.15
C SER A 68 5.99 12.92 18.62
N ALA A 69 7.16 13.06 18.00
CA ALA A 69 7.27 13.04 16.54
C ALA A 69 6.74 11.73 15.95
N ASP A 70 7.00 10.61 16.63
CA ASP A 70 6.48 9.28 16.27
C ASP A 70 4.95 9.25 16.28
N TYR A 71 4.30 9.87 17.26
CA TYR A 71 2.83 9.97 17.24
C TYR A 71 2.32 10.65 15.96
N LEU A 72 2.99 11.71 15.49
CA LEU A 72 2.60 12.35 14.23
C LEU A 72 2.90 11.46 13.01
N ILE A 73 4.02 10.72 13.01
CA ILE A 73 4.52 9.91 11.88
C ILE A 73 3.87 8.53 11.78
N SER A 74 3.84 7.76 12.86
CA SER A 74 3.33 6.39 12.92
C SER A 74 1.97 6.30 13.59
N GLY A 75 1.54 7.28 14.39
CA GLY A 75 0.26 7.20 15.11
C GLY A 75 0.29 6.24 16.28
N SER A 76 1.48 5.76 16.63
CA SER A 76 1.78 5.24 17.95
C SER A 76 1.47 6.35 18.94
N GLU A 77 0.34 6.26 19.65
CA GLU A 77 0.22 7.01 20.89
C GLU A 77 1.41 6.57 21.73
N ALA A 78 2.35 7.50 21.96
CA ALA A 78 3.03 7.50 23.24
C ALA A 78 1.88 7.67 24.24
N SER A 79 1.30 6.54 24.65
CA SER A 79 0.56 6.46 25.88
C SER A 79 1.37 7.26 26.87
N ASN A 80 0.75 8.25 27.51
CA ASN A 80 1.33 8.90 28.69
C ASN A 80 1.50 7.91 29.87
N ASP A 81 1.55 6.61 29.59
CA ASP A 81 2.18 5.57 30.37
C ASP A 81 3.65 5.46 29.90
N ASN A 82 4.42 6.50 30.21
CA ASN A 82 5.86 6.57 29.93
C ASN A 82 6.61 5.70 30.94
N SER A 83 6.52 4.38 30.78
CA SER A 83 7.73 3.58 30.88
C SER A 83 7.93 2.95 29.50
N ILE A 84 8.82 3.53 28.69
CA ILE A 84 9.55 2.70 27.71
C ILE A 84 9.96 1.47 28.50
N ASP A 85 9.57 0.29 28.03
CA ASP A 85 9.93 -0.97 28.69
C ASP A 85 11.40 -0.85 29.10
N PRO A 86 11.74 -0.96 30.41
CA PRO A 86 13.11 -0.79 30.87
C PRO A 86 14.08 -1.63 30.03
N ILE A 87 13.67 -2.83 29.59
CA ILE A 87 14.43 -3.69 28.69
C ILE A 87 14.64 -3.03 27.33
N GLN A 88 13.60 -2.49 26.70
CA GLN A 88 13.72 -1.76 25.43
C GLN A 88 14.65 -0.55 25.56
N SER A 89 14.57 0.20 26.66
CA SER A 89 15.44 1.37 26.90
C SER A 89 16.90 0.96 27.09
N VAL A 90 17.15 -0.15 27.79
CA VAL A 90 18.48 -0.71 28.01
C VAL A 90 19.05 -1.24 26.68
N LEU A 91 18.25 -1.99 25.91
CA LEU A 91 18.64 -2.48 24.59
C LEU A 91 19.00 -1.32 23.65
N LEU A 92 18.22 -0.24 23.63
CA LEU A 92 18.53 0.93 22.82
C LEU A 92 19.87 1.58 23.22
N LYS A 93 20.10 1.78 24.52
CA LYS A 93 21.36 2.36 25.04
C LYS A 93 22.57 1.47 24.77
N ILE A 94 22.42 0.15 24.96
CA ILE A 94 23.48 -0.83 24.66
C ILE A 94 23.78 -0.79 23.17
N THR A 95 22.77 -1.00 22.32
CA THR A 95 22.95 -1.08 20.87
C THR A 95 23.52 0.22 20.28
N GLN A 96 23.14 1.40 20.78
CA GLN A 96 23.75 2.68 20.36
C GLN A 96 25.25 2.76 20.61
N SER A 97 25.75 2.06 21.63
CA SER A 97 27.15 2.06 22.04
C SER A 97 27.98 0.95 21.36
N LEU A 98 27.33 0.04 20.63
CA LEU A 98 27.97 -1.07 19.92
C LEU A 98 28.44 -0.65 18.51
N SER A 99 29.53 -1.24 18.04
CA SER A 99 29.93 -1.19 16.64
C SER A 99 28.92 -1.91 15.74
N THR A 100 28.97 -1.67 14.43
CA THR A 100 28.06 -2.34 13.46
C THR A 100 28.16 -3.86 13.55
N SER A 101 29.37 -4.42 13.56
CA SER A 101 29.59 -5.87 13.71
C SER A 101 29.03 -6.42 15.03
N GLN A 102 29.17 -5.69 16.14
CA GLN A 102 28.59 -6.11 17.42
C GLN A 102 27.06 -6.06 17.41
N LYS A 103 26.45 -5.10 16.71
CA LYS A 103 24.99 -5.05 16.53
C LYS A 103 24.50 -6.26 15.74
N GLU A 104 25.20 -6.61 14.67
CA GLU A 104 24.90 -7.80 13.86
C GLU A 104 24.97 -9.07 14.71
N ASP A 105 26.00 -9.23 15.54
CA ASP A 105 26.15 -10.36 16.47
C ASP A 105 24.98 -10.46 17.47
N VAL A 106 24.54 -9.32 18.02
CA VAL A 106 23.39 -9.27 18.94
C VAL A 106 22.11 -9.70 18.22
N VAL A 107 21.83 -9.11 17.05
CA VAL A 107 20.63 -9.44 16.27
C VAL A 107 20.63 -10.93 15.89
N PHE A 108 21.76 -11.43 15.43
CA PHE A 108 21.94 -12.82 15.08
C PHE A 108 21.72 -13.77 16.27
N SER A 109 22.23 -13.42 17.45
CA SER A 109 22.03 -14.18 18.66
C SER A 109 20.55 -14.23 19.06
N VAL A 110 19.85 -13.10 18.98
CA VAL A 110 18.40 -13.03 19.22
C VAL A 110 17.64 -13.91 18.23
N LEU A 111 17.91 -13.80 16.94
CA LEU A 111 17.24 -14.59 15.91
C LEU A 111 17.50 -16.10 16.07
N SER A 112 18.74 -16.47 16.41
CA SER A 112 19.10 -17.86 16.72
C SER A 112 18.30 -18.39 17.93
N SER A 113 18.10 -17.56 18.97
CA SER A 113 17.28 -17.94 20.14
C SER A 113 15.80 -18.12 19.81
N LEU A 114 15.31 -17.45 18.76
CA LEU A 114 13.96 -17.61 18.22
C LEU A 114 13.84 -18.81 17.26
N GLY A 115 14.90 -19.60 17.09
CA GLY A 115 14.93 -20.76 16.21
C GLY A 115 14.92 -20.40 14.72
N GLN A 116 15.35 -19.19 14.37
CA GLN A 116 15.55 -18.79 12.97
C GLN A 116 16.94 -19.22 12.49
N GLU A 117 17.03 -19.86 11.32
CA GLU A 117 18.32 -20.30 10.74
C GLU A 117 19.15 -19.13 10.15
N LYS A 118 20.45 -19.38 9.93
CA LYS A 118 21.48 -18.37 9.62
C LYS A 118 21.54 -17.98 8.13
N HIS A 119 21.05 -16.79 7.81
CA HIS A 119 21.74 -15.68 7.11
C HIS A 119 20.66 -14.63 6.83
N PHE A 120 20.65 -13.56 7.61
CA PHE A 120 19.78 -12.42 7.35
C PHE A 120 20.65 -11.32 6.77
N ASP A 121 20.42 -10.98 5.50
CA ASP A 121 20.99 -9.76 4.95
C ASP A 121 20.14 -8.59 5.48
N PHE A 122 20.71 -7.73 6.31
CA PHE A 122 20.01 -6.53 6.81
C PHE A 122 20.19 -5.35 5.85
N TYR A 123 19.88 -5.57 4.58
CA TYR A 123 20.09 -4.59 3.52
C TYR A 123 19.29 -3.29 3.72
N SER A 124 18.02 -3.41 4.13
CA SER A 124 17.14 -2.26 4.33
C SER A 124 15.98 -2.63 5.24
N THR A 125 15.51 -1.67 6.06
CA THR A 125 14.26 -1.80 6.81
C THR A 125 13.04 -1.38 5.99
N ASP A 126 13.22 -0.92 4.75
CA ASP A 126 12.13 -0.63 3.82
C ASP A 126 11.78 -1.90 3.01
N PRO A 127 10.53 -2.40 3.08
CA PRO A 127 10.15 -3.63 2.39
C PRO A 127 10.29 -3.58 0.87
N LYS A 128 10.17 -2.39 0.25
CA LYS A 128 10.30 -2.23 -1.20
C LYS A 128 11.75 -2.35 -1.63
N GLN A 129 12.66 -1.69 -0.91
CA GLN A 129 14.10 -1.83 -1.11
C GLN A 129 14.56 -3.26 -0.86
N TYR A 130 14.01 -3.93 0.17
CA TYR A 130 14.31 -5.32 0.46
C TYR A 130 13.83 -6.26 -0.66
N ALA A 131 12.64 -6.04 -1.23
CA ALA A 131 12.19 -6.79 -2.41
C ALA A 131 13.12 -6.61 -3.61
N ASN A 132 13.59 -5.39 -3.86
CA ASN A 132 14.55 -5.11 -4.92
C ASN A 132 15.92 -5.77 -4.65
N HIS A 133 16.37 -5.80 -3.39
CA HIS A 133 17.56 -6.54 -3.02
C HIS A 133 17.40 -8.03 -3.36
N ILE A 134 16.33 -8.68 -2.89
CA ILE A 134 16.04 -10.09 -3.18
C ILE A 134 15.96 -10.36 -4.70
N TYR A 135 15.30 -9.47 -5.45
CA TYR A 135 15.25 -9.58 -6.91
C TYR A 135 16.64 -9.62 -7.57
N LYS A 136 17.59 -8.84 -7.04
CA LYS A 136 18.96 -8.76 -7.55
C LYS A 136 19.83 -9.93 -7.06
N SER A 137 19.87 -10.17 -5.76
CA SER A 137 20.78 -11.14 -5.14
C SER A 137 20.33 -12.58 -5.36
N GLU A 138 19.02 -12.84 -5.31
CA GLU A 138 18.49 -14.20 -5.34
C GLU A 138 17.99 -14.62 -6.73
N PHE A 139 17.64 -13.66 -7.59
CA PHE A 139 17.08 -13.90 -8.92
C PHE A 139 17.89 -13.31 -10.08
N ASN A 140 19.04 -12.67 -9.82
CA ASN A 140 19.93 -12.09 -10.85
C ASN A 140 19.20 -11.17 -11.84
N GLU A 141 18.18 -10.45 -11.38
CA GLU A 141 17.34 -9.59 -12.23
C GLU A 141 16.64 -10.34 -13.40
N ILE A 142 16.46 -11.66 -13.27
CA ILE A 142 15.73 -12.47 -14.26
C ILE A 142 14.23 -12.32 -14.02
N PHE A 143 13.53 -11.82 -15.03
CA PHE A 143 12.09 -11.54 -15.00
C PHE A 143 11.34 -12.27 -16.14
N PRO A 144 10.11 -12.78 -15.92
CA PRO A 144 9.32 -12.74 -14.69
C PRO A 144 9.77 -13.74 -13.62
N ILE A 145 9.51 -13.39 -12.34
CA ILE A 145 9.71 -14.30 -11.22
C ILE A 145 8.46 -15.16 -11.07
N SER A 146 8.51 -16.41 -11.55
CA SER A 146 7.43 -17.34 -11.32
C SER A 146 7.36 -17.74 -9.84
N VAL A 147 6.14 -17.95 -9.33
CA VAL A 147 5.94 -18.36 -7.93
C VAL A 147 6.59 -19.71 -7.64
N SER A 148 6.64 -20.62 -8.61
CA SER A 148 7.37 -21.89 -8.50
C SER A 148 8.85 -21.68 -8.17
N LYS A 149 9.55 -20.86 -8.98
CA LYS A 149 10.97 -20.51 -8.76
C LYS A 149 11.16 -19.82 -7.41
N LEU A 150 10.25 -18.93 -7.03
CA LEU A 150 10.28 -18.26 -5.73
C LEU A 150 10.21 -19.26 -4.57
N THR A 151 9.25 -20.18 -4.61
CA THR A 151 9.06 -21.17 -3.55
C THR A 151 10.20 -22.18 -3.51
N GLU A 152 10.73 -22.61 -4.65
CA GLU A 152 11.90 -23.49 -4.74
C GLU A 152 13.14 -22.82 -4.13
N LYS A 153 13.41 -21.56 -4.52
CA LYS A 153 14.54 -20.77 -4.03
C LYS A 153 14.58 -20.65 -2.51
N PHE A 154 13.42 -20.48 -1.88
CA PHE A 154 13.30 -20.35 -0.43
C PHE A 154 12.91 -21.66 0.28
N ASN A 155 12.92 -22.79 -0.42
CA ASN A 155 12.54 -24.11 0.10
C ASN A 155 11.18 -24.10 0.82
N VAL A 156 10.18 -23.50 0.18
CA VAL A 156 8.81 -23.38 0.67
C VAL A 156 7.92 -24.42 0.00
N ARG A 157 7.26 -25.24 0.81
CA ARG A 157 6.25 -26.18 0.31
C ARG A 157 4.88 -25.51 0.31
N VAL A 158 4.21 -25.51 -0.83
CA VAL A 158 2.83 -25.01 -0.96
C VAL A 158 1.86 -26.18 -1.03
N ILE A 159 0.81 -26.15 -0.22
CA ILE A 159 -0.24 -27.19 -0.15
C ILE A 159 -1.61 -26.50 -0.26
N LYS A 160 -2.58 -27.14 -0.90
CA LYS A 160 -3.98 -26.71 -0.86
C LYS A 160 -4.71 -27.41 0.29
N GLY A 161 -5.50 -26.67 1.05
CA GLY A 161 -6.29 -27.21 2.15
C GLY A 161 -7.52 -26.35 2.44
N ASP A 162 -8.49 -26.89 3.19
CA ASP A 162 -9.62 -26.11 3.68
C ASP A 162 -9.23 -25.35 4.95
N LEU A 163 -9.37 -24.02 4.93
CA LEU A 163 -9.04 -23.15 6.05
C LEU A 163 -10.29 -22.60 6.78
N ASN A 164 -11.48 -23.17 6.54
CA ASN A 164 -12.73 -22.84 7.25
C ASN A 164 -13.05 -21.33 7.32
N GLU A 165 -12.74 -20.56 6.28
CA GLU A 165 -12.97 -19.09 6.18
C GLU A 165 -12.07 -18.22 7.07
N GLU A 166 -11.12 -18.83 7.78
CA GLU A 166 -10.26 -18.10 8.69
C GLU A 166 -9.16 -17.30 7.96
N ALA A 167 -8.70 -17.80 6.81
CA ALA A 167 -7.67 -17.16 6.00
C ALA A 167 -7.76 -17.57 4.52
N ASP A 168 -7.31 -16.71 3.60
CA ASP A 168 -7.04 -17.08 2.20
C ASP A 168 -5.80 -17.99 2.11
N ALA A 169 -4.80 -17.76 2.99
CA ALA A 169 -3.60 -18.59 3.09
C ALA A 169 -2.91 -18.43 4.45
N ILE A 170 -2.13 -19.43 4.87
CA ILE A 170 -1.36 -19.43 6.12
C ILE A 170 0.07 -19.88 5.85
N LEU A 171 1.06 -19.19 6.44
CA LEU A 171 2.45 -19.61 6.50
C LEU A 171 2.77 -20.18 7.88
N PHE A 172 3.36 -21.37 7.92
CA PHE A 172 4.08 -21.92 9.06
C PHE A 172 5.59 -21.74 8.82
N LYS A 173 6.19 -20.74 9.49
CA LYS A 173 7.55 -20.25 9.18
C LYS A 173 8.61 -21.31 9.44
N LYS A 174 8.54 -21.99 10.60
CA LYS A 174 9.51 -23.03 11.01
C LYS A 174 9.58 -24.20 10.04
N SER A 175 8.43 -24.70 9.58
CA SER A 175 8.36 -25.81 8.63
C SER A 175 8.45 -25.38 7.17
N LYS A 176 8.48 -24.06 6.89
CA LYS A 176 8.43 -23.47 5.54
C LYS A 176 7.27 -24.04 4.71
N VAL A 177 6.09 -24.11 5.30
CA VAL A 177 4.86 -24.58 4.64
C VAL A 177 3.88 -23.44 4.49
N ILE A 178 3.37 -23.25 3.27
CA ILE A 178 2.22 -22.40 2.98
C ILE A 178 1.02 -23.30 2.68
N ILE A 179 -0.08 -23.07 3.38
CA ILE A 179 -1.39 -23.65 3.05
C ILE A 179 -2.23 -22.58 2.39
N VAL A 180 -2.70 -22.84 1.16
CA VAL A 180 -3.63 -21.98 0.42
C VAL A 180 -5.03 -22.57 0.53
N ASP A 181 -6.02 -21.74 0.85
CA ASP A 181 -7.41 -22.16 0.93
C ASP A 181 -7.88 -22.74 -0.42
N SER A 182 -8.56 -23.89 -0.38
CA SER A 182 -9.03 -24.61 -1.57
C SER A 182 -9.99 -23.81 -2.45
N ARG A 183 -10.68 -22.81 -1.90
CA ARG A 183 -11.62 -21.92 -2.61
C ARG A 183 -10.95 -20.75 -3.31
N LEU A 184 -9.65 -20.54 -3.07
CA LEU A 184 -8.89 -19.55 -3.81
C LEU A 184 -8.54 -20.10 -5.19
N GLU A 185 -9.35 -19.76 -6.19
CA GLU A 185 -9.22 -20.32 -7.55
C GLU A 185 -8.42 -19.44 -8.51
N LEU A 186 -8.44 -18.12 -8.33
CA LEU A 186 -7.81 -17.20 -9.27
C LEU A 186 -6.29 -17.24 -9.13
N GLU A 187 -5.58 -17.65 -10.18
CA GLU A 187 -4.12 -17.84 -10.16
C GLU A 187 -3.37 -16.57 -9.72
N THR A 188 -3.75 -15.40 -10.22
CA THR A 188 -3.12 -14.13 -9.82
C THR A 188 -3.29 -13.83 -8.32
N ARG A 189 -4.40 -14.26 -7.69
CA ARG A 189 -4.60 -14.14 -6.25
C ARG A 189 -3.78 -15.17 -5.47
N ILE A 190 -3.72 -16.41 -5.95
CA ILE A 190 -2.88 -17.46 -5.35
C ILE A 190 -1.42 -17.01 -5.37
N ASN A 191 -0.94 -16.52 -6.52
CA ASN A 191 0.42 -16.05 -6.69
C ASN A 191 0.74 -14.91 -5.75
N PHE A 192 -0.12 -13.88 -5.70
CA PHE A 192 0.04 -12.77 -4.77
C PHE A 192 0.04 -13.22 -3.31
N ALA A 193 -0.83 -14.16 -2.94
CA ALA A 193 -0.91 -14.69 -1.59
C ALA A 193 0.38 -15.42 -1.18
N ILE A 194 0.88 -16.31 -2.04
CA ILE A 194 2.13 -17.04 -1.80
C ILE A 194 3.30 -16.07 -1.70
N THR A 195 3.44 -15.12 -2.64
CA THR A 195 4.54 -14.16 -2.62
C THR A 195 4.50 -13.25 -1.37
N THR A 196 3.31 -12.84 -0.92
CA THR A 196 3.16 -12.09 0.34
C THR A 196 3.61 -12.90 1.55
N LEU A 197 3.22 -14.17 1.62
CA LEU A 197 3.66 -15.05 2.70
C LEU A 197 5.16 -15.35 2.63
N VAL A 198 5.74 -15.52 1.43
CA VAL A 198 7.20 -15.60 1.27
C VAL A 198 7.85 -14.31 1.76
N GLY A 199 7.24 -13.14 1.56
CA GLY A 199 7.67 -11.88 2.18
C GLY A 199 7.79 -11.98 3.70
N HIS A 200 6.80 -12.56 4.38
CA HIS A 200 6.90 -12.85 5.82
C HIS A 200 8.01 -13.82 6.20
N LEU A 201 8.36 -14.76 5.32
CA LEU A 201 9.47 -15.67 5.54
C LEU A 201 10.82 -14.95 5.45
N VAL A 202 11.02 -14.09 4.43
CA VAL A 202 12.34 -13.54 4.07
C VAL A 202 12.64 -12.18 4.67
N ILE A 203 11.63 -11.40 5.07
CA ILE A 203 11.84 -10.11 5.74
C ILE A 203 12.43 -10.36 7.14
N PRO A 204 13.63 -9.83 7.46
CA PRO A 204 14.35 -10.19 8.67
C PRO A 204 13.63 -9.87 9.99
N TRP A 205 12.87 -8.77 10.01
CA TRP A 205 12.14 -8.33 11.20
C TRP A 205 10.75 -8.97 11.37
N HIS A 206 10.36 -9.87 10.45
CA HIS A 206 9.12 -10.64 10.56
C HIS A 206 9.33 -11.93 11.36
N ILE A 207 9.26 -11.85 12.69
CA ILE A 207 9.71 -12.93 13.59
C ILE A 207 8.65 -13.96 14.03
N LYS A 208 7.35 -13.78 13.70
CA LYS A 208 6.30 -14.72 14.14
C LYS A 208 6.43 -16.11 13.52
N ASP A 209 6.02 -17.11 14.28
CA ASP A 209 5.98 -18.51 13.83
C ASP A 209 4.91 -18.77 12.75
N THR A 210 3.84 -17.97 12.76
CA THR A 210 2.70 -18.13 11.86
C THR A 210 2.19 -16.80 11.35
N TYR A 211 1.89 -16.74 10.05
CA TYR A 211 1.27 -15.59 9.40
C TYR A 211 0.02 -16.01 8.66
N HIS A 212 -1.05 -15.24 8.84
CA HIS A 212 -2.33 -15.46 8.18
C HIS A 212 -2.57 -14.33 7.18
N LEU A 213 -2.87 -14.70 5.94
CA LEU A 213 -3.28 -13.77 4.92
C LEU A 213 -4.81 -13.72 4.87
N ARG A 214 -5.38 -12.56 5.21
CA ARG A 214 -6.78 -12.12 4.97
C ARG A 214 -7.89 -13.09 5.43
N LYS A 215 -8.86 -12.63 6.23
CA LYS A 215 -10.16 -13.34 6.37
C LYS A 215 -10.99 -13.20 5.09
N PHE A 216 -11.68 -14.25 4.66
CA PHE A 216 -12.49 -14.27 3.44
C PHE A 216 -13.35 -12.99 3.30
N GLY A 217 -13.33 -12.35 2.14
CA GLY A 217 -14.13 -11.12 1.88
C GLY A 217 -13.50 -9.77 2.30
N THR A 218 -12.40 -9.72 3.06
CA THR A 218 -11.81 -8.43 3.52
C THR A 218 -10.73 -7.81 2.62
N SER A 219 -10.81 -6.54 2.19
CA SER A 219 -9.82 -5.96 1.24
C SER A 219 -8.37 -6.00 1.77
N THR A 220 -7.41 -6.40 0.92
CA THR A 220 -5.95 -6.38 1.22
C THR A 220 -5.44 -4.98 1.60
N LEU A 221 -6.14 -3.94 1.18
CA LEU A 221 -5.79 -2.53 1.40
C LEU A 221 -6.37 -1.95 2.70
N LEU A 222 -7.07 -2.76 3.51
CA LEU A 222 -7.76 -2.34 4.74
C LEU A 222 -7.19 -2.96 6.01
N THR A 223 -5.99 -3.54 5.96
CA THR A 223 -5.29 -4.06 7.14
C THR A 223 -4.56 -2.93 7.89
N ASP A 224 -4.64 -2.94 9.22
CA ASP A 224 -3.89 -2.07 10.14
C ASP A 224 -2.63 -2.75 10.69
N LYS A 225 -2.41 -4.04 10.36
CA LYS A 225 -1.24 -4.79 10.79
C LYS A 225 -0.01 -4.39 9.97
N THR A 226 0.95 -3.75 10.62
CA THR A 226 2.22 -3.29 10.02
C THR A 226 2.91 -4.36 9.18
N GLU A 227 3.18 -5.54 9.74
CA GLU A 227 3.88 -6.62 9.02
C GLU A 227 3.11 -7.07 7.76
N THR A 228 1.78 -7.03 7.78
CA THR A 228 0.97 -7.37 6.59
C THR A 228 1.12 -6.31 5.50
N ILE A 229 1.15 -5.03 5.89
CA ILE A 229 1.42 -3.93 4.96
C ILE A 229 2.82 -4.09 4.36
N GLU A 230 3.82 -4.36 5.19
CA GLU A 230 5.21 -4.55 4.78
C GLU A 230 5.37 -5.73 3.82
N ALA A 231 4.79 -6.89 4.16
CA ALA A 231 4.82 -8.07 3.29
C ALA A 231 4.08 -7.83 1.95
N THR A 232 2.99 -7.06 1.97
CA THR A 232 2.25 -6.67 0.75
C THR A 232 3.06 -5.73 -0.13
N GLN A 233 3.78 -4.77 0.48
CA GLN A 233 4.69 -3.87 -0.23
C GLN A 233 5.86 -4.63 -0.84
N PHE A 234 6.45 -5.56 -0.08
CA PHE A 234 7.48 -6.47 -0.57
C PHE A 234 6.98 -7.27 -1.78
N SER A 235 5.85 -7.97 -1.63
CA SER A 235 5.28 -8.80 -2.70
C SER A 235 5.00 -8.00 -3.97
N THR A 236 4.41 -6.82 -3.83
CA THR A 236 4.12 -5.94 -4.95
C THR A 236 5.39 -5.53 -5.69
N ASN A 237 6.46 -5.16 -4.98
CA ASN A 237 7.72 -4.74 -5.61
C ASN A 237 8.52 -5.91 -6.18
N LEU A 238 8.37 -7.12 -5.63
CA LEU A 238 9.00 -8.31 -6.17
C LEU A 238 8.32 -8.79 -7.46
N LEU A 239 6.98 -8.79 -7.49
CA LEU A 239 6.21 -9.19 -8.69
C LEU A 239 6.21 -8.13 -9.78
N THR A 240 6.34 -6.85 -9.42
CA THR A 240 6.42 -5.73 -10.37
C THR A 240 7.64 -4.85 -10.08
N PRO A 241 8.87 -5.33 -10.40
CA PRO A 241 10.10 -4.60 -10.12
C PRO A 241 10.10 -3.22 -10.79
N PRO A 242 10.45 -2.13 -10.07
CA PRO A 242 10.47 -0.78 -10.64
C PRO A 242 11.29 -0.67 -11.94
N LEU A 243 12.45 -1.35 -12.00
CA LEU A 243 13.32 -1.33 -13.18
C LEU A 243 12.67 -1.94 -14.44
N GLU A 244 11.84 -2.98 -14.28
CA GLU A 244 11.09 -3.56 -15.39
C GLU A 244 9.89 -2.71 -15.78
N LEU A 245 9.19 -2.16 -14.78
CA LEU A 245 8.06 -1.25 -15.01
C LEU A 245 8.49 0.02 -15.74
N GLU A 246 9.64 0.62 -15.39
CA GLU A 246 10.14 1.83 -16.06
C GLU A 246 10.41 1.59 -17.56
N LYS A 247 10.91 0.40 -17.93
CA LYS A 247 11.11 0.02 -19.33
C LYS A 247 9.76 -0.06 -20.06
N ASP A 248 8.80 -0.79 -19.50
CA ASP A 248 7.50 -1.01 -20.14
C ASP A 248 6.61 0.24 -20.15
N PHE A 249 6.66 1.05 -19.10
CA PHE A 249 5.86 2.27 -18.98
C PHE A 249 6.50 3.47 -19.67
N SER A 250 7.72 3.35 -20.19
CA SER A 250 8.39 4.44 -20.92
C SER A 250 7.55 4.99 -22.08
N ILE A 251 6.80 4.13 -22.79
CA ILE A 251 5.90 4.51 -23.88
C ILE A 251 4.72 5.35 -23.40
N TYR A 252 4.30 5.17 -22.14
CA TYR A 252 3.19 5.88 -21.55
C TYR A 252 3.57 7.25 -21.04
N LYS A 253 4.82 7.71 -21.19
CA LYS A 253 5.22 9.10 -20.87
C LYS A 253 4.60 10.14 -21.80
N GLU A 254 4.24 9.75 -23.03
CA GLU A 254 3.62 10.64 -24.01
C GLU A 254 2.31 10.07 -24.60
N LYS A 255 2.07 8.76 -24.49
CA LYS A 255 0.85 8.11 -25.03
C LYS A 255 -0.27 8.08 -23.98
N ASN A 256 -1.52 8.14 -24.44
CA ASN A 256 -2.67 7.70 -23.65
C ASN A 256 -2.58 6.20 -23.36
N VAL A 257 -3.20 5.77 -22.27
CA VAL A 257 -3.04 4.39 -21.77
C VAL A 257 -4.37 3.67 -21.84
N SER A 258 -4.41 2.59 -22.63
CA SER A 258 -5.56 1.71 -22.70
C SER A 258 -5.49 0.65 -21.61
N LEU A 259 -6.57 0.47 -20.85
CA LEU A 259 -6.70 -0.61 -19.89
C LEU A 259 -6.68 -1.98 -20.56
N GLU A 260 -7.08 -2.10 -21.83
CA GLU A 260 -6.99 -3.36 -22.56
C GLU A 260 -5.53 -3.72 -22.86
N GLU A 261 -4.71 -2.75 -23.31
CA GLU A 261 -3.26 -2.93 -23.50
C GLU A 261 -2.57 -3.25 -22.16
N LEU A 262 -2.89 -2.51 -21.10
CA LEU A 262 -2.35 -2.78 -19.76
C LEU A 262 -2.76 -4.15 -19.22
N LYS A 263 -3.98 -4.62 -19.54
CA LYS A 263 -4.44 -5.95 -19.10
C LYS A 263 -3.60 -7.04 -19.73
N LYS A 264 -3.32 -6.95 -21.04
CA LYS A 264 -2.39 -7.87 -21.72
C LYS A 264 -1.03 -7.87 -21.05
N LEU A 265 -0.47 -6.69 -20.77
CA LEU A 265 0.81 -6.58 -20.04
C LEU A 265 0.75 -7.22 -18.64
N ALA A 266 -0.33 -6.98 -17.89
CA ALA A 266 -0.52 -7.52 -16.55
C ALA A 266 -0.64 -9.05 -16.55
N GLU A 267 -1.38 -9.61 -17.50
CA GLU A 267 -1.66 -11.05 -17.59
C GLU A 267 -0.50 -11.83 -18.21
N GLU A 268 0.08 -11.34 -19.30
CA GLU A 268 1.07 -12.06 -20.10
C GLU A 268 2.51 -11.91 -19.58
N LYS A 269 2.88 -10.72 -19.09
CA LYS A 269 4.27 -10.43 -18.65
C LYS A 269 4.42 -10.48 -17.13
N TYR A 270 3.55 -9.81 -16.38
CA TYR A 270 3.69 -9.66 -14.93
C TYR A 270 2.94 -10.72 -14.12
N HIS A 271 1.95 -11.38 -14.71
CA HIS A 271 1.06 -12.33 -14.04
C HIS A 271 0.42 -11.76 -12.76
N VAL A 272 0.03 -10.49 -12.81
CA VAL A 272 -0.67 -9.77 -11.72
C VAL A 272 -2.04 -9.29 -12.17
N SER A 273 -2.89 -8.87 -11.23
CA SER A 273 -4.16 -8.25 -11.57
C SER A 273 -3.96 -6.90 -12.28
N LEU A 274 -4.84 -6.55 -13.22
CA LEU A 274 -4.88 -5.23 -13.87
C LEU A 274 -4.84 -4.07 -12.85
N THR A 275 -5.62 -4.17 -11.78
CA THR A 275 -5.65 -3.15 -10.71
C THR A 275 -4.29 -2.95 -10.06
N ASN A 276 -3.51 -4.02 -9.85
CA ASN A 276 -2.16 -3.91 -9.29
C ASN A 276 -1.26 -3.09 -10.24
N LEU A 277 -1.24 -3.44 -11.53
CA LEU A 277 -0.41 -2.74 -12.51
C LEU A 277 -0.82 -1.28 -12.69
N CYS A 278 -2.14 -0.98 -12.68
CA CYS A 278 -2.64 0.38 -12.71
C CYS A 278 -2.18 1.20 -11.50
N ASN A 279 -2.23 0.64 -10.29
CA ASN A 279 -1.72 1.33 -9.10
C ASN A 279 -0.22 1.59 -9.21
N ARG A 280 0.56 0.66 -9.78
CA ARG A 280 2.00 0.83 -10.00
C ARG A 280 2.30 1.93 -11.01
N LEU A 281 1.48 2.06 -12.05
CA LEU A 281 1.57 3.18 -12.99
C LEU A 281 1.37 4.53 -12.29
N VAL A 282 0.36 4.64 -11.41
CA VAL A 282 0.14 5.84 -10.59
C VAL A 282 1.28 6.10 -9.62
N GLU A 283 1.87 5.07 -9.01
CA GLU A 283 3.01 5.23 -8.10
C GLU A 283 4.24 5.81 -8.80
N LEU A 284 4.53 5.39 -10.04
CA LEU A 284 5.67 5.87 -10.82
C LEU A 284 5.43 7.22 -11.51
N HIS A 285 4.17 7.54 -11.82
CA HIS A 285 3.77 8.71 -12.61
C HIS A 285 2.56 9.43 -11.99
N SER A 286 2.71 9.81 -10.72
CA SER A 286 1.65 10.32 -9.84
C SER A 286 0.97 11.62 -10.24
N ASP A 287 1.60 12.38 -11.13
CA ASP A 287 1.16 13.65 -11.67
C ASP A 287 0.27 13.50 -12.90
N ARG A 288 0.31 12.33 -13.54
CA ARG A 288 -0.37 12.09 -14.83
C ARG A 288 -1.52 11.10 -14.74
N PHE A 289 -1.36 10.03 -13.96
CA PHE A 289 -2.35 8.96 -13.92
C PHE A 289 -3.15 8.95 -12.63
N VAL A 290 -4.41 8.54 -12.77
CA VAL A 290 -5.29 8.29 -11.63
C VAL A 290 -6.08 7.03 -11.86
N VAL A 291 -6.25 6.23 -10.80
CA VAL A 291 -7.08 5.03 -10.84
C VAL A 291 -8.29 5.24 -9.95
N VAL A 292 -9.46 4.87 -10.47
CA VAL A 292 -10.74 4.96 -9.75
C VAL A 292 -11.46 3.64 -9.86
N THR A 293 -11.99 3.15 -8.75
CA THR A 293 -13.02 2.12 -8.77
C THR A 293 -14.37 2.75 -8.47
N SER A 294 -15.40 2.32 -9.21
CA SER A 294 -16.77 2.80 -9.10
C SER A 294 -17.77 1.67 -9.28
N ASP A 295 -18.97 1.85 -8.74
CA ASP A 295 -20.13 0.99 -9.01
C ASP A 295 -21.41 1.85 -9.08
N GLU A 296 -22.58 1.22 -8.96
CA GLU A 296 -23.88 1.88 -9.03
C GLU A 296 -24.09 2.98 -7.98
N ASP A 297 -23.46 2.92 -6.81
CA ASP A 297 -23.53 4.01 -5.81
C ASP A 297 -22.42 5.07 -6.02
N GLY A 298 -21.73 5.03 -7.15
CA GLY A 298 -20.73 6.01 -7.54
C GLY A 298 -19.29 5.64 -7.19
N ILE A 299 -18.45 6.66 -6.99
CA ILE A 299 -17.00 6.49 -6.77
C ILE A 299 -16.74 5.77 -5.44
N LYS A 300 -15.99 4.66 -5.44
CA LYS A 300 -15.65 3.92 -4.23
C LYS A 300 -14.27 4.21 -3.70
N LYS A 301 -13.27 4.23 -4.58
CA LYS A 301 -11.89 4.41 -4.17
C LYS A 301 -11.08 5.14 -5.23
N PRO A 302 -10.79 6.43 -5.03
CA PRO A 302 -9.76 7.12 -5.78
C PRO A 302 -8.39 6.66 -5.27
N PHE A 303 -7.51 6.24 -6.18
CA PHE A 303 -6.08 6.07 -5.94
C PHE A 303 -5.33 7.11 -6.77
N SER A 304 -4.97 8.21 -6.10
CA SER A 304 -4.18 9.30 -6.66
C SER A 304 -3.12 9.73 -5.64
N SER A 305 -1.99 10.25 -6.13
CA SER A 305 -0.92 10.78 -5.29
C SER A 305 -0.77 12.31 -5.43
N GLY A 306 -1.23 12.91 -6.54
CA GLY A 306 -1.19 14.37 -6.73
C GLY A 306 -2.47 15.03 -7.28
N ILE A 307 -3.50 14.26 -7.63
CA ILE A 307 -4.71 14.77 -8.29
C ILE A 307 -5.91 14.68 -7.36
N THR A 308 -6.60 15.80 -7.17
CA THR A 308 -7.80 15.88 -6.33
C THR A 308 -9.02 15.43 -7.13
N LEU A 309 -9.44 14.18 -6.90
CA LEU A 309 -10.66 13.64 -7.49
C LEU A 309 -11.92 14.02 -6.72
N LYS A 310 -13.07 13.87 -7.39
CA LYS A 310 -14.38 13.83 -6.75
C LYS A 310 -14.41 12.82 -5.61
N GLU A 311 -15.18 13.15 -4.57
CA GLU A 311 -15.19 12.40 -3.33
C GLU A 311 -15.83 11.02 -3.48
N LYS A 312 -15.49 10.11 -2.56
CA LYS A 312 -16.15 8.80 -2.46
C LYS A 312 -17.66 8.99 -2.27
N GLY A 313 -18.47 8.23 -3.02
CA GLY A 313 -19.93 8.30 -3.03
C GLY A 313 -20.48 9.32 -4.02
N THR A 314 -19.63 10.09 -4.70
CA THR A 314 -20.09 10.95 -5.80
C THR A 314 -20.58 10.07 -6.94
N LEU A 315 -21.80 10.33 -7.42
CA LEU A 315 -22.36 9.66 -8.58
C LEU A 315 -21.51 9.94 -9.82
N LEU A 316 -21.43 8.95 -10.70
CA LEU A 316 -20.69 9.09 -11.94
C LEU A 316 -21.37 10.07 -12.87
N ASP A 317 -20.55 10.86 -13.56
CA ASP A 317 -21.01 11.79 -14.58
C ASP A 317 -21.48 11.02 -15.82
N GLU A 318 -22.65 11.36 -16.37
CA GLU A 318 -23.23 10.68 -17.54
C GLU A 318 -22.34 10.73 -18.78
N ARG A 319 -21.41 11.70 -18.82
CA ARG A 319 -20.44 11.85 -19.90
C ARG A 319 -19.23 10.92 -19.76
N SER A 320 -19.06 10.24 -18.62
CA SER A 320 -17.95 9.31 -18.39
C SER A 320 -18.17 7.97 -19.09
N LYS A 321 -17.06 7.32 -19.49
CA LYS A 321 -17.13 5.95 -20.05
C LYS A 321 -17.51 4.92 -18.99
N ALA A 322 -17.12 5.16 -17.75
CA ALA A 322 -17.49 4.35 -16.60
C ALA A 322 -19.01 4.33 -16.36
N PHE A 323 -19.68 5.48 -16.44
CA PHE A 323 -21.14 5.55 -16.34
C PHE A 323 -21.81 4.75 -17.45
N GLU A 324 -21.36 4.94 -18.69
CA GLU A 324 -21.87 4.23 -19.85
C GLU A 324 -21.74 2.70 -19.70
N LEU A 325 -20.60 2.24 -19.20
CA LEU A 325 -20.36 0.82 -18.92
C LEU A 325 -21.27 0.27 -17.82
N LEU A 326 -21.38 0.96 -16.68
CA LEU A 326 -22.24 0.50 -15.58
C LEU A 326 -23.71 0.45 -15.96
N LYS A 327 -24.18 1.41 -16.77
CA LYS A 327 -25.59 1.51 -17.09
C LYS A 327 -26.04 0.56 -18.20
N TYR A 328 -25.18 0.30 -19.18
CA TYR A 328 -25.59 -0.33 -20.43
C TYR A 328 -24.82 -1.61 -20.78
N SER A 329 -23.73 -1.96 -20.09
CA SER A 329 -22.99 -3.17 -20.43
C SER A 329 -23.77 -4.43 -20.08
N THR A 330 -23.86 -5.34 -21.05
CA THR A 330 -24.46 -6.67 -20.88
C THR A 330 -23.41 -7.79 -20.92
N LYS A 331 -22.13 -7.45 -21.05
CA LYS A 331 -21.02 -8.41 -21.17
C LYS A 331 -20.43 -8.73 -19.81
N GLU A 332 -19.76 -9.88 -19.71
CA GLU A 332 -19.00 -10.26 -18.51
C GLU A 332 -17.84 -9.29 -18.22
N GLU A 333 -17.17 -8.85 -19.29
CA GLU A 333 -16.12 -7.83 -19.26
C GLU A 333 -16.25 -6.96 -20.52
N GLU A 334 -16.15 -5.64 -20.36
CA GLU A 334 -16.22 -4.69 -21.49
C GLU A 334 -15.34 -3.47 -21.24
N PHE A 335 -14.60 -3.07 -22.27
CA PHE A 335 -13.72 -1.90 -22.26
C PHE A 335 -14.36 -0.74 -23.03
N LYS A 336 -14.19 0.48 -22.50
CA LYS A 336 -14.47 1.72 -23.22
C LYS A 336 -13.42 2.76 -22.90
N GLU A 337 -13.07 3.55 -23.91
CA GLU A 337 -12.06 4.58 -23.78
C GLU A 337 -12.37 5.80 -24.66
N GLY A 338 -11.74 6.93 -24.33
CA GLY A 338 -11.86 8.16 -25.10
C GLY A 338 -11.65 9.43 -24.27
N LEU A 339 -11.70 10.58 -24.95
CA LEU A 339 -11.64 11.87 -24.29
C LEU A 339 -12.96 12.19 -23.59
N VAL A 340 -12.86 12.64 -22.34
CA VAL A 340 -13.98 13.14 -21.54
C VAL A 340 -13.62 14.48 -20.91
N LYS A 341 -14.62 15.25 -20.49
CA LYS A 341 -14.38 16.51 -19.75
C LYS A 341 -13.70 16.20 -18.42
N ALA A 342 -12.63 16.93 -18.09
CA ALA A 342 -11.84 16.69 -16.89
C ALA A 342 -12.66 16.82 -15.60
N ASN A 343 -13.64 17.75 -15.60
CA ASN A 343 -14.57 17.97 -14.49
C ASN A 343 -15.54 16.78 -14.26
N ALA A 344 -15.56 15.77 -15.13
CA ALA A 344 -16.26 14.51 -14.87
C ALA A 344 -15.65 13.77 -13.67
N TRP A 345 -14.33 13.92 -13.46
CA TRP A 345 -13.57 13.16 -12.46
C TRP A 345 -12.78 14.03 -11.47
N ILE A 346 -12.24 15.16 -11.93
CA ILE A 346 -11.27 15.99 -11.19
C ILE A 346 -11.97 17.25 -10.66
N ASN A 347 -11.66 17.63 -9.41
CA ASN A 347 -12.15 18.87 -8.82
C ASN A 347 -11.30 20.07 -9.24
N ASN A 348 -11.91 21.26 -9.31
CA ASN A 348 -11.22 22.55 -9.54
C ASN A 348 -10.45 22.64 -10.87
N VAL A 349 -10.98 22.03 -11.93
CA VAL A 349 -10.45 22.13 -13.31
C VAL A 349 -11.39 22.95 -14.19
N SER A 350 -10.84 23.56 -15.25
CA SER A 350 -11.63 24.31 -16.22
C SER A 350 -12.60 23.39 -16.98
N ASP A 351 -13.76 23.91 -17.36
CA ASP A 351 -14.76 23.18 -18.15
C ASP A 351 -14.27 22.84 -19.57
N GLU A 352 -13.19 23.49 -20.04
CA GLU A 352 -12.56 23.17 -21.33
C GLU A 352 -11.46 22.12 -21.24
N GLU A 353 -11.00 21.78 -20.04
CA GLU A 353 -9.96 20.77 -19.86
C GLU A 353 -10.54 19.37 -20.12
N THR A 354 -9.79 18.55 -20.85
CA THR A 354 -10.14 17.15 -21.14
C THR A 354 -9.11 16.20 -20.54
N VAL A 355 -9.56 14.99 -20.25
CA VAL A 355 -8.69 13.87 -19.87
C VAL A 355 -9.03 12.68 -20.75
N TYR A 356 -8.06 11.80 -20.93
CA TYR A 356 -8.33 10.51 -21.55
C TYR A 356 -8.78 9.52 -20.47
N GLU A 357 -9.94 8.93 -20.66
CA GLU A 357 -10.50 7.91 -19.79
C GLU A 357 -10.38 6.55 -20.50
N SER A 358 -9.87 5.54 -19.80
CA SER A 358 -9.99 4.14 -20.19
C SER A 358 -10.61 3.37 -19.02
N SER A 359 -11.72 2.69 -19.27
CA SER A 359 -12.58 2.07 -18.26
C SER A 359 -12.87 0.62 -18.65
N VAL A 360 -12.91 -0.27 -17.66
CA VAL A 360 -13.30 -1.68 -17.82
C VAL A 360 -14.34 -2.06 -16.78
N TYR A 361 -15.43 -2.66 -17.25
CA TYR A 361 -16.48 -3.22 -16.40
C TYR A 361 -16.21 -4.70 -16.10
N SER A 362 -16.53 -5.11 -14.87
CA SER A 362 -16.53 -6.51 -14.47
C SER A 362 -17.89 -6.89 -13.89
N ARG A 363 -18.60 -7.80 -14.57
CA ARG A 363 -19.92 -8.28 -14.15
C ARG A 363 -19.86 -9.01 -12.81
N LYS A 364 -18.82 -9.80 -12.59
CA LYS A 364 -18.56 -10.53 -11.34
C LYS A 364 -18.60 -9.64 -10.10
N TYR A 365 -18.12 -8.41 -10.21
CA TYR A 365 -18.04 -7.47 -9.10
C TYR A 365 -19.06 -6.33 -9.20
N ASN A 366 -19.85 -6.29 -10.28
CA ASN A 366 -20.72 -5.18 -10.66
C ASN A 366 -20.05 -3.81 -10.49
N SER A 367 -18.82 -3.68 -10.99
CA SER A 367 -17.98 -2.51 -10.77
C SER A 367 -17.15 -2.16 -12.00
N VAL A 368 -16.75 -0.90 -12.10
CA VAL A 368 -15.82 -0.40 -13.13
C VAL A 368 -14.50 0.03 -12.51
N LEU A 369 -13.40 -0.41 -13.13
CA LEU A 369 -12.07 0.14 -12.93
C LEU A 369 -11.79 1.15 -14.04
N THR A 370 -11.41 2.37 -13.66
CA THR A 370 -11.12 3.48 -14.56
C THR A 370 -9.69 3.95 -14.36
N LEU A 371 -8.92 4.04 -15.44
CA LEU A 371 -7.66 4.75 -15.51
C LEU A 371 -7.86 6.07 -16.25
N ILE A 372 -7.47 7.15 -15.60
CA ILE A 372 -7.52 8.50 -16.15
C ILE A 372 -6.09 8.91 -16.48
N THR A 373 -5.88 9.34 -17.72
CA THR A 373 -4.61 9.90 -18.19
C THR A 373 -4.78 11.39 -18.45
N LYS A 374 -4.05 12.21 -17.69
CA LYS A 374 -3.95 13.64 -17.93
C LYS A 374 -2.99 13.91 -19.11
N SER A 375 -3.32 14.90 -19.93
CA SER A 375 -2.41 15.37 -20.98
C SER A 375 -1.18 16.06 -20.36
N ASN A 376 0.00 15.86 -20.96
CA ASN A 376 1.18 16.64 -20.65
C ASN A 376 0.88 18.11 -21.02
N ARG A 377 1.10 19.03 -20.08
CA ARG A 377 1.00 20.48 -20.33
C ARG A 377 2.31 21.02 -20.87
#